data_AF-A0A183TTX0-F1
#
_entry.id   AF-A0A183TTX0-F1
#
_cell.length_a   1.000
_cell.length_b   1.000
_cell.length_c   1.000
_cell.angle_alpha   90.00
_cell.angle_beta   90.00
_cell.angle_gamma   90.00
#
_symmetry.space_group_name_H-M   'P 1'
#
loop_
_entity.id
_entity.type
_entity.pdbx_description
1 polymer ?
#
loop_
_entity_poly.entity_id
_entity_poly.type
_entity_poly.pdbx_seq_one_letter_code
_entity_poly.pdbx_strand_id
1 'polypeptide(L)'
;LENLHAPAENAAVETRWCQLRNVIQSTALEVLGRVCRQHQDWFDGNDADISNLLAEKNGLHKVHMDLRTDTTKAAFFRCRRLVQQRLRKMRDAWMIRKAEEIQ
;
A
#
# COMPACT_ATOMS: atom_id res chain seq x y z
N LEU A 1 35.56 -13.20 2.68
CA LEU A 1 34.54 -14.21 2.33
C LEU A 1 33.32 -13.93 3.20
N GLU A 2 32.42 -13.04 2.78
CA GLU A 2 31.02 -12.95 3.24
C GLU A 2 30.34 -11.74 2.55
N ASN A 3 29.05 -11.86 2.24
CA ASN A 3 28.15 -10.93 1.52
C ASN A 3 27.84 -11.18 0.03
N LEU A 4 27.70 -12.45 -0.38
CA LEU A 4 26.95 -12.80 -1.61
C LEU A 4 25.59 -13.49 -1.35
N HIS A 5 25.22 -13.73 -0.08
CA HIS A 5 24.04 -14.54 0.28
C HIS A 5 22.76 -13.72 0.58
N ALA A 6 22.80 -12.39 0.53
CA ALA A 6 21.68 -11.54 0.94
C ALA A 6 20.52 -11.38 -0.08
N PRO A 7 20.74 -11.37 -1.42
CA PRO A 7 19.64 -11.13 -2.37
C PRO A 7 18.67 -12.32 -2.47
N ALA A 8 19.18 -13.54 -2.44
CA ALA A 8 18.39 -14.77 -2.62
C ALA A 8 17.49 -15.06 -1.41
N GLU A 9 17.99 -14.82 -0.18
CA GLU A 9 17.21 -14.99 1.04
C GLU A 9 16.06 -13.99 1.13
N ASN A 10 16.31 -12.72 0.80
CA ASN A 10 15.26 -11.70 0.78
C ASN A 10 14.18 -12.02 -0.27
N ALA A 11 14.57 -12.50 -1.46
CA ALA A 11 13.61 -12.96 -2.46
C ALA A 11 12.78 -14.16 -1.98
N ALA A 12 13.39 -15.09 -1.24
CA ALA A 12 12.70 -16.23 -0.65
C ALA A 12 11.70 -15.80 0.45
N VAL A 13 12.07 -14.84 1.29
CA VAL A 13 11.18 -14.27 2.32
C VAL A 13 9.99 -13.56 1.70
N GLU A 14 10.22 -12.72 0.69
CA GLU A 14 9.14 -12.06 -0.06
C GLU A 14 8.20 -13.06 -0.74
N THR A 15 8.76 -14.14 -1.32
CA THR A 15 7.98 -15.22 -1.92
C THR A 15 7.10 -15.93 -0.90
N ARG A 16 7.65 -16.30 0.26
CA ARG A 16 6.90 -16.95 1.35
C ARG A 16 5.82 -16.04 1.91
N TRP A 17 6.11 -14.75 2.06
CA TRP A 17 5.14 -13.76 2.50
C TRP A 17 3.98 -13.59 1.52
N CYS A 18 4.29 -13.55 0.22
CA CYS A 18 3.26 -13.50 -0.83
C CYS A 18 2.40 -14.76 -0.84
N GLN A 19 2.99 -15.94 -0.69
CA GLN A 19 2.25 -17.21 -0.59
C GLN A 19 1.31 -17.22 0.61
N LEU A 20 1.79 -16.84 1.79
CA LEU A 20 0.98 -16.77 3.00
C LEU A 20 -0.21 -15.82 2.82
N ARG A 21 0.03 -14.61 2.29
CA ARG A 21 -1.03 -13.64 2.00
C ARG A 21 -2.09 -14.22 1.05
N ASN A 22 -1.65 -14.86 -0.02
CA ASN A 22 -2.56 -15.45 -1.01
C ASN A 22 -3.40 -16.59 -0.42
N VAL A 23 -2.81 -17.44 0.42
CA VAL A 23 -3.54 -18.52 1.13
C VAL A 23 -4.58 -17.93 2.09
N ILE A 24 -4.21 -16.92 2.87
CA ILE A 24 -5.15 -16.24 3.77
C ILE A 24 -6.30 -15.61 2.98
N GLN A 25 -6.01 -14.91 1.90
CA GLN A 25 -7.02 -14.25 1.06
C GLN A 25 -7.96 -15.25 0.38
N SER A 26 -7.42 -16.33 -0.19
CA SER A 26 -8.23 -17.37 -0.85
C SER A 26 -9.07 -18.17 0.14
N THR A 27 -8.50 -18.55 1.29
CA THR A 27 -9.24 -19.25 2.35
C THR A 27 -10.35 -18.38 2.94
N ALA A 28 -10.06 -17.09 3.18
CA ALA A 28 -11.09 -16.16 3.64
C ALA A 28 -12.21 -16.00 2.59
N LEU A 29 -11.87 -15.95 1.31
CA LEU A 29 -12.84 -15.88 0.23
C LEU A 29 -13.69 -17.15 0.12
N GLU A 30 -13.10 -18.33 0.30
CA GLU A 30 -13.80 -19.62 0.23
C GLU A 30 -14.73 -19.84 1.43
N VAL A 31 -14.24 -19.59 2.64
CA VAL A 31 -14.98 -19.86 3.90
C VAL A 31 -16.02 -18.79 4.20
N LEU A 32 -15.67 -17.52 4.03
CA LEU A 32 -16.52 -16.40 4.40
C LEU A 32 -17.28 -15.82 3.21
N GLY A 33 -16.93 -16.21 1.98
CA GLY A 33 -17.42 -15.56 0.77
C GLY A 33 -16.92 -14.12 0.63
N ARG A 34 -17.26 -13.47 -0.49
CA ARG A 34 -17.11 -12.02 -0.61
C ARG A 34 -18.36 -11.36 -0.02
N VAL A 35 -18.33 -11.00 1.26
CA VAL A 35 -19.36 -10.11 1.82
C VAL A 35 -19.13 -8.72 1.23
N CYS A 36 -20.01 -8.28 0.32
CA CYS A 36 -20.11 -6.86 -0.01
C CYS A 36 -20.43 -6.14 1.30
N ARG A 37 -19.47 -5.34 1.80
CA ARG A 37 -19.73 -4.47 2.93
C ARG A 37 -20.97 -3.65 2.60
N GLN A 38 -22.02 -3.75 3.42
CA GLN A 38 -23.26 -2.97 3.24
C GLN A 38 -22.99 -1.46 3.29
N HIS A 39 -21.80 -1.09 3.76
CA HIS A 39 -21.26 0.26 3.72
C HIS A 39 -19.91 0.20 3.02
N GLN A 40 -19.90 0.38 1.69
CA GLN A 40 -18.65 0.68 0.99
C GLN A 40 -18.03 1.92 1.61
N ASP A 41 -16.81 1.78 2.11
CA ASP A 41 -16.07 2.91 2.64
C ASP A 41 -15.27 3.61 1.52
N TRP A 42 -14.65 4.74 1.87
CA TRP A 42 -13.84 5.50 0.92
C TRP A 42 -12.62 4.72 0.41
N PHE A 43 -12.25 3.58 1.01
CA PHE A 43 -11.08 2.80 0.65
C PHE A 43 -11.40 1.75 -0.42
N ASP A 44 -12.56 1.10 -0.34
CA ASP A 44 -12.93 -0.05 -1.19
C ASP A 44 -12.85 0.26 -2.70
N GLY A 45 -13.17 1.49 -3.13
CA GLY A 45 -13.09 1.92 -4.54
C GLY A 45 -11.73 2.48 -4.97
N ASN A 46 -10.77 2.65 -4.05
CA ASN A 46 -9.48 3.30 -4.29
C ASN A 46 -8.29 2.34 -4.03
N ASP A 47 -8.53 1.05 -3.81
CA ASP A 47 -7.51 0.10 -3.33
C ASP A 47 -6.25 0.06 -4.21
N ALA A 48 -6.43 0.06 -5.53
CA ALA A 48 -5.37 -0.04 -6.53
C ALA A 48 -4.54 1.24 -6.56
N ASP A 49 -5.20 2.40 -6.55
CA ASP A 49 -4.53 3.69 -6.51
C ASP A 49 -3.74 3.88 -5.21
N ILE A 50 -4.32 3.48 -4.08
CA ILE A 50 -3.63 3.52 -2.78
C ILE A 50 -2.44 2.56 -2.78
N SER A 51 -2.60 1.36 -3.33
CA SER A 51 -1.51 0.37 -3.44
C SER A 51 -0.35 0.91 -4.28
N ASN A 52 -0.64 1.55 -5.42
CA ASN A 52 0.36 2.19 -6.28
C ASN A 52 1.10 3.32 -5.55
N LEU A 53 0.37 4.20 -4.87
CA LEU A 53 0.95 5.29 -4.06
C LEU A 53 1.87 4.78 -2.95
N LEU A 54 1.49 3.68 -2.30
CA LEU A 54 2.28 3.07 -1.26
C LEU A 54 3.52 2.37 -1.83
N ALA A 55 3.43 1.73 -2.99
CA ALA A 55 4.56 1.10 -3.66
C ALA A 55 5.67 2.11 -3.98
N GLU A 56 5.33 3.25 -4.58
CA GLU A 56 6.30 4.33 -4.86
C GLU A 56 6.96 4.86 -3.59
N LYS A 57 6.14 5.16 -2.56
CA LYS A 57 6.64 5.67 -1.27
C LYS A 57 7.57 4.67 -0.59
N ASN A 58 7.23 3.39 -0.61
CA ASN A 58 8.03 2.33 0.01
C ASN A 58 9.34 2.10 -0.77
N GLY A 59 9.32 2.18 -2.10
CA GLY A 59 10.52 2.14 -2.93
C GLY A 59 11.50 3.26 -2.58
N LEU A 60 11.01 4.50 -2.48
CA LEU A 60 11.83 5.65 -2.07
C LEU A 60 12.31 5.55 -0.61
N HIS A 61 11.49 4.98 0.28
CA HIS A 61 11.89 4.72 1.66
C HIS A 61 13.08 3.76 1.72
N LYS A 62 13.03 2.67 0.92
CA LYS A 62 14.13 1.70 0.83
C LYS A 62 15.43 2.37 0.38
N VAL A 63 15.38 3.11 -0.73
CA VAL A 63 16.55 3.86 -1.24
C VAL A 63 17.09 4.86 -0.21
N HIS A 64 16.20 5.55 0.52
CA HIS A 64 16.59 6.45 1.60
C HIS A 64 17.27 5.71 2.78
N MET A 65 16.79 4.51 3.15
CA MET A 65 17.41 3.71 4.19
C MET A 65 18.79 3.19 3.78
N ASP A 66 18.95 2.79 2.51
CA ASP A 66 20.18 2.20 1.97
C ASP A 66 21.29 3.24 1.79
N LEU A 67 20.97 4.42 1.23
CA LEU A 67 21.97 5.42 0.82
C LEU A 67 22.01 6.68 1.72
N ARG A 68 20.92 6.96 2.46
CA ARG A 68 20.77 8.05 3.45
C ARG A 68 21.37 9.42 3.09
N THR A 69 21.32 9.81 1.81
CA THR A 69 21.72 11.14 1.30
C THR A 69 20.62 12.18 1.43
N ASP A 70 20.96 13.47 1.39
CA ASP A 70 19.98 14.55 1.39
C ASP A 70 19.00 14.48 0.20
N THR A 71 19.48 14.06 -0.98
CA THR A 71 18.64 13.88 -2.17
C THR A 71 17.59 12.79 -1.96
N THR A 72 18.00 11.62 -1.45
CA THR A 72 17.07 10.49 -1.23
C THR A 72 16.10 10.78 -0.10
N LYS A 73 16.57 11.46 0.95
CA LYS A 73 15.72 11.98 2.04
C LYS A 73 14.67 12.94 1.48
N ALA A 74 15.08 13.93 0.68
CA ALA A 74 14.18 14.89 0.08
C ALA A 74 13.13 14.23 -0.85
N ALA A 75 13.55 13.26 -1.68
CA ALA A 75 12.65 12.51 -2.55
C ALA A 75 11.60 11.74 -1.75
N PHE A 76 12.01 11.01 -0.70
CA PHE A 76 11.07 10.29 0.18
C PHE A 76 10.07 11.23 0.85
N PHE A 77 10.52 12.33 1.45
CA PHE A 77 9.62 13.29 2.11
C PHE A 77 8.68 13.99 1.12
N ARG A 78 9.12 14.28 -0.11
CA ARG A 78 8.25 14.80 -1.18
C ARG A 78 7.17 13.79 -1.54
N CYS A 79 7.53 12.55 -1.81
CA CYS A 79 6.57 11.48 -2.12
C CYS A 79 5.59 11.27 -0.96
N ARG A 80 6.08 11.20 0.29
CA ARG A 80 5.23 11.07 1.48
C ARG A 80 4.16 12.17 1.57
N ARG A 81 4.52 13.43 1.28
CA ARG A 81 3.57 14.54 1.25
C ARG A 81 2.52 14.37 0.14
N LEU A 82 2.94 13.94 -1.05
CA LEU A 82 2.02 13.69 -2.18
C LEU A 82 1.03 12.56 -1.87
N VAL A 83 1.50 11.46 -1.27
CA VAL A 83 0.64 10.36 -0.83
C VAL A 83 -0.39 10.85 0.19
N GLN A 84 0.05 11.62 1.20
CA GLN A 84 -0.88 12.18 2.21
C GLN A 84 -1.92 13.10 1.59
N GLN A 85 -1.54 13.94 0.63
CA GLN A 85 -2.46 14.83 -0.07
C GLN A 85 -3.49 14.05 -0.91
N ARG A 86 -3.05 13.05 -1.67
CA ARG A 86 -3.96 12.23 -2.50
C ARG A 86 -4.95 11.44 -1.65
N LEU A 87 -4.47 10.80 -0.57
CA LEU A 87 -5.34 10.08 0.36
C LEU A 87 -6.40 10.99 0.99
N ARG A 88 -6.01 12.23 1.34
CA ARG A 88 -6.96 13.21 1.87
C ARG A 88 -8.03 13.56 0.83
N LYS A 89 -7.63 13.86 -0.41
CA LYS A 89 -8.57 14.15 -1.50
C LYS A 89 -9.55 13.00 -1.78
N MET A 90 -9.07 11.76 -1.80
CA MET A 90 -9.92 10.58 -2.01
C MET A 90 -10.99 10.44 -0.93
N ARG A 91 -10.57 10.62 0.34
CA ARG A 91 -11.50 10.61 1.48
C ARG A 91 -12.49 11.76 1.42
N ASP A 92 -12.02 12.97 1.13
CA ASP A 92 -12.87 14.17 1.07
C ASP A 92 -13.92 14.03 -0.06
N ALA A 93 -13.52 13.49 -1.22
CA ALA A 93 -14.45 13.20 -2.32
C ALA A 93 -15.51 12.16 -1.94
N TRP A 94 -15.16 11.15 -1.14
CA TRP A 94 -16.16 10.21 -0.62
C TRP A 94 -17.09 10.86 0.39
N MET A 95 -16.58 11.70 1.29
CA MET A 95 -17.41 12.44 2.26
C MET A 95 -18.43 13.35 1.57
N ILE A 96 -18.04 14.03 0.48
CA ILE A 96 -18.94 14.86 -0.32
C ILE A 96 -20.07 14.02 -0.92
N ARG A 97 -19.73 12.92 -1.61
CA ARG A 97 -20.74 12.00 -2.18
C ARG A 97 -21.69 11.46 -1.11
N LYS A 98 -21.16 11.10 0.07
CA LYS A 98 -21.97 10.56 1.16
C LYS A 98 -22.91 11.62 1.76
N ALA A 99 -22.49 12.88 1.80
CA ALA A 99 -23.35 13.97 2.24
C ALA A 99 -24.53 14.20 1.27
N GLU A 100 -24.28 14.11 -0.04
CA GLU A 100 -25.31 14.24 -1.07
C GLU A 100 -26.37 13.11 -1.00
N GLU A 101 -25.98 11.89 -0.63
CA GLU A 101 -26.90 10.76 -0.47
C GLU A 101 -27.86 10.88 0.73
N ILE A 102 -27.53 11.74 1.70
CA ILE A 102 -28.32 11.94 2.94
C ILE A 102 -29.35 13.07 2.77
N GLN A 103 -29.15 13.96 1.78
CA GLN A 103 -30.02 15.10 1.51
C GLN A 103 -31.31 14.66 0.79
#